data_AF-W2PVA3-F1
#
_entry.id   AF-W2PVA3-F1
#
_cell.length_a   1.000
_cell.length_b   1.000
_cell.length_c   1.000
_cell.angle_alpha   90.00
_cell.angle_beta   90.00
_cell.angle_gamma   90.00
#
_symmetry.space_group_name_H-M   'P 1'
#
loop_
_entity.id
_entity.type
_entity.pdbx_description
1 polymer ?
#
loop_
_entity_poly.entity_id
_entity_poly.type
_entity_poly.pdbx_seq_one_letter_code
_entity_poly.pdbx_strand_id
1 'polypeptide(L)' 'MWEQLTDASRAALNSSDNFGRAEVPFSDEKS' A
#
# COMPACT_ATOMS: atom_id res chain seq x y z
N MET A 1 -8.22 9.35 2.96
CA MET A 1 -8.07 8.23 3.93
C MET A 1 -6.67 7.63 3.85
N TRP A 2 -6.11 7.40 2.66
CA TRP A 2 -4.69 7.03 2.47
C TRP A 2 -3.69 8.06 3.05
N GLU A 3 -3.97 9.35 2.89
CA GLU A 3 -3.16 10.44 3.45
C GLU A 3 -3.14 10.50 4.99
N GLN A 4 -4.04 9.79 5.67
CA GLN A 4 -4.03 9.70 7.14
C GLN A 4 -3.06 8.64 7.66
N LEU A 5 -2.54 7.78 6.78
CA LEU A 5 -1.53 6.79 7.14
C LEU A 5 -0.16 7.45 7.27
N THR A 6 0.60 6.99 8.25
CA THR A 6 2.00 7.35 8.41
C THR A 6 2.82 6.83 7.23
N ASP A 7 3.92 7.51 6.91
CA ASP A 7 4.76 7.16 5.76
C ASP A 7 5.27 5.72 5.82
N ALA A 8 5.59 5.23 7.01
CA ALA A 8 5.97 3.83 7.25
C ALA A 8 4.85 2.85 6.89
N SER A 9 3.59 3.20 7.19
CA SER A 9 2.43 2.38 6.86
C SER A 9 2.17 2.38 5.35
N ARG A 10 2.32 3.53 4.67
CA ARG A 10 2.20 3.59 3.20
C ARG A 10 3.30 2.78 2.51
N ALA A 11 4.55 2.86 2.97
CA ALA A 11 5.65 2.07 2.43
C ALA A 11 5.44 0.56 2.61
N ALA A 12 4.91 0.14 3.77
CA ALA A 12 4.60 -1.26 4.03
C ALA A 12 3.44 -1.78 3.16
N LEU A 13 2.42 -0.96 2.94
CA LEU A 13 1.27 -1.32 2.12
C LEU A 13 1.54 -1.21 0.61
N ASN A 14 2.47 -0.35 0.18
CA ASN A 14 2.91 -0.23 -1.22
C ASN A 14 3.90 -1.32 -1.66
N SER A 15 4.46 -2.09 -0.74
CA SER A 15 5.34 -3.21 -1.11
C SER A 15 4.50 -4.43 -1.51
N SER A 16 4.44 -4.72 -2.81
CA SER A 16 3.72 -5.87 -3.37
C SER A 16 4.25 -7.22 -2.89
N ASP A 17 5.52 -7.27 -2.45
CA ASP A 17 6.14 -8.45 -1.84
C ASP A 17 5.47 -8.87 -0.52
N ASN A 18 4.83 -7.93 0.20
CA ASN A 18 4.18 -8.22 1.48
C ASN A 18 2.87 -9.00 1.34
N PHE A 19 2.31 -9.09 0.13
CA PHE A 19 0.98 -9.64 -0.11
C PHE A 19 0.97 -10.88 -1.01
N GLY A 20 2.14 -11.31 -1.51
CA GLY A 20 2.30 -12.52 -2.30
C GLY A 20 1.54 -12.49 -3.64
N ARG A 21 0.28 -12.95 -3.64
CA ARG A 21 -0.64 -12.91 -4.80
C ARG A 21 -1.81 -11.94 -4.63
N ALA A 22 -1.97 -11.33 -3.45
CA ALA A 22 -3.01 -10.34 -3.22
C ALA A 22 -2.51 -8.95 -3.61
N GLU A 23 -3.29 -8.20 -4.38
CA GLU A 23 -3.00 -6.80 -4.68
C GLU A 23 -3.77 -5.90 -3.72
N VAL A 24 -3.12 -4.84 -3.23
CA VAL A 24 -3.78 -3.83 -2.40
C VAL A 24 -4.68 -2.97 -3.31
N PRO A 25 -6.01 -2.93 -3.08
CA PRO A 25 -6.94 -2.26 -3.98
C PRO A 25 -6.97 -0.73 -3.81
N PHE A 26 -6.13 -0.19 -2.92
CA PHE A 26 -5.91 1.24 -2.70
C PHE A 26 -4.41 1.46 -2.43
N SER A 27 -3.63 1.68 -3.47
CA SER A 27 -2.20 2.00 -3.40
C SER A 27 -1.87 3.10 -4.41
N ASP A 28 -0.74 3.78 -4.21
CA ASP A 28 -0.30 4.85 -5.14
C ASP A 28 -0.01 4.32 -6.56
N GLU A 29 0.26 3.01 -6.71
CA GLU A 29 0.45 2.35 -8.02
C GLU A 29 -0.86 2.17 -8.81
N LYS A 30 -2.03 2.28 -8.16
CA LYS A 30 -3.34 2.03 -8.77
C LYS A 30 -4.21 3.31 -8.87
N SER A 31 -3.65 4.47 -8.53
CA SER A 31 -4.29 5.79 -8.61
C SER A 31 -3.96 6.55 -9.90
#